data_AF-A0A0N0T0J8-F1
#
_entry.id   AF-A0A0N0T0J8-F1
#
_cell.length_a   1.000
_cell.length_b   1.000
_cell.length_c   1.000
_cell.angle_alpha   90.00
_cell.angle_beta   90.00
_cell.angle_gamma   90.00
#
_symmetry.space_group_name_H-M   'P 1'
#
loop_
_entity.id
_entity.type
_entity.pdbx_description
1 polymer ?
#
loop_
_entity_poly.entity_id
_entity_poly.type
_entity_poly.pdbx_seq_one_letter_code
_entity_poly.pdbx_strand_id
1 'polypeptide(L)'
;MSPAPDSRTDDEVLAATDVTLLLRYGLAQDAFRTALFGDGAIAAAVTLDRLGVVPRSLVFVAEIVRAGGLAYAAALREPLPSPAPAELLRDWLTGAAQTATTAEAETRAARWLEAVAEIVARRRATREGTA
;
A
#
# COMPACT_ATOMS: atom_id res chain seq x y z
N MET A 1 34.21 -5.69 -13.29
CA MET A 1 32.77 -6.01 -13.31
C MET A 1 32.35 -6.11 -11.86
N SER A 2 31.79 -5.04 -11.29
CA SER A 2 31.29 -5.09 -9.90
C SER A 2 30.16 -6.12 -9.83
N PRO A 3 30.07 -6.93 -8.77
CA PRO A 3 28.90 -7.80 -8.60
C PRO A 3 27.65 -6.92 -8.62
N ALA A 4 26.61 -7.38 -9.33
CA ALA A 4 25.29 -6.77 -9.20
C ALA A 4 24.95 -6.72 -7.71
N PRO A 5 24.42 -5.60 -7.19
CA PRO A 5 23.97 -5.55 -5.81
C PRO A 5 23.00 -6.71 -5.58
N ASP A 6 23.19 -7.47 -4.49
CA ASP A 6 22.29 -8.57 -4.12
C ASP A 6 20.84 -8.04 -4.17
N SER A 7 20.05 -8.61 -5.07
CA SER A 7 18.64 -8.24 -5.18
C SER A 7 17.94 -8.76 -3.93
N ARG A 8 17.55 -7.85 -3.03
CA ARG A 8 16.76 -8.18 -1.83
C ARG A 8 15.53 -8.99 -2.24
N THR A 9 15.29 -10.09 -1.55
CA THR A 9 14.15 -10.97 -1.86
C THR A 9 12.84 -10.36 -1.35
N ASP A 10 11.72 -10.76 -1.94
CA ASP A 10 10.39 -10.35 -1.47
C ASP A 10 10.18 -10.72 0.02
N ASP A 11 10.70 -11.86 0.46
CA ASP A 11 10.53 -12.34 1.83
C ASP A 11 11.33 -11.51 2.84
N GLU A 12 12.53 -11.05 2.45
CA GLU A 12 13.33 -10.11 3.26
C GLU A 12 12.64 -8.75 3.41
N VAL A 13 12.05 -8.23 2.33
CA VAL A 13 11.29 -6.97 2.37
C VAL A 13 10.11 -7.09 3.32
N LEU A 14 9.36 -8.19 3.23
CA LEU A 14 8.20 -8.42 4.11
C LEU A 14 8.61 -8.61 5.58
N ALA A 15 9.67 -9.38 5.85
CA ALA A 15 10.14 -9.62 7.20
C ALA A 15 10.63 -8.34 7.90
N ALA A 16 11.19 -7.39 7.13
CA ALA A 16 11.77 -6.16 7.66
C ALA A 16 10.77 -4.98 7.73
N THR A 17 9.60 -5.06 7.10
CA THR A 17 8.74 -3.89 6.87
C THR A 17 7.38 -4.00 7.56
N ASP A 18 7.19 -3.20 8.60
CA ASP A 18 5.87 -2.96 9.20
C ASP A 18 5.14 -1.83 8.45
N VAL A 19 4.27 -2.21 7.52
CA VAL A 19 3.48 -1.27 6.69
C VAL A 19 2.54 -0.42 7.55
N THR A 20 1.96 -0.98 8.61
CA THR A 20 1.04 -0.25 9.49
C THR A 20 1.78 0.87 10.23
N LEU A 21 2.99 0.57 10.72
CA LEU A 21 3.84 1.55 11.38
C LEU A 21 4.28 2.65 10.41
N LEU A 22 4.67 2.29 9.20
CA LEU A 22 5.07 3.24 8.16
C LEU A 22 3.92 4.12 7.69
N LEU A 23 2.69 3.60 7.59
CA LEU A 23 1.51 4.41 7.28
C LEU A 23 1.26 5.45 8.38
N ARG A 24 1.32 5.03 9.64
CA ARG A 24 1.15 5.92 10.80
C ARG A 24 2.15 7.08 10.80
N TYR A 25 3.44 6.79 10.62
CA TYR A 25 4.48 7.82 10.69
C TYR A 25 4.68 8.57 9.37
N GLY A 26 4.68 7.87 8.24
CA GLY A 26 4.95 8.46 6.93
C GLY A 26 3.83 9.36 6.40
N LEU A 27 2.60 9.25 6.95
CA LEU A 27 1.52 10.18 6.64
C LEU A 27 1.57 11.45 7.51
N ALA A 28 2.03 11.34 8.76
CA ALA A 28 2.04 12.41 9.74
C ALA A 28 3.39 13.16 9.83
N GLN A 29 4.50 12.52 9.46
CA GLN A 29 5.86 13.03 9.63
C GLN A 29 6.63 12.90 8.31
N ASP A 30 7.07 14.03 7.76
CA ASP A 30 7.75 14.05 6.44
C ASP A 30 9.06 13.25 6.44
N ALA A 31 9.74 13.14 7.59
CA ALA A 31 10.96 12.35 7.75
C ALA A 31 10.79 10.86 7.37
N PHE A 32 9.59 10.30 7.53
CA PHE A 32 9.28 8.90 7.21
C PHE A 32 8.61 8.73 5.85
N ARG A 33 8.38 9.82 5.10
CA ARG A 33 7.67 9.78 3.81
C ARG A 33 8.39 8.91 2.79
N THR A 34 9.71 9.04 2.67
CA THR A 34 10.51 8.25 1.73
C THR A 34 10.44 6.76 2.05
N ALA A 35 10.46 6.38 3.33
CA ALA A 35 10.33 4.99 3.74
C ALA A 35 8.93 4.43 3.44
N LEU A 36 7.88 5.22 3.66
CA LEU A 36 6.50 4.83 3.33
C LEU A 36 6.29 4.61 1.83
N PHE A 37 6.78 5.53 0.99
CA PHE A 37 6.65 5.42 -0.47
C PHE A 37 7.68 4.47 -1.12
N GLY A 38 8.75 4.12 -0.41
CA GLY A 38 9.75 3.13 -0.82
C GLY A 38 9.41 1.74 -0.30
N ASP A 39 10.13 1.29 0.72
CA ASP A 39 9.99 -0.05 1.31
C ASP A 39 8.55 -0.36 1.75
N GLY A 40 7.84 0.61 2.32
CA GLY A 40 6.43 0.46 2.73
C GLY A 40 5.49 0.14 1.55
N ALA A 41 5.65 0.86 0.43
CA ALA A 41 4.84 0.62 -0.77
C ALA A 41 5.19 -0.71 -1.44
N ILE A 42 6.48 -1.09 -1.46
CA ILE A 42 6.93 -2.38 -2.00
C ILE A 42 6.39 -3.52 -1.15
N ALA A 43 6.54 -3.47 0.17
CA ALA A 43 6.04 -4.49 1.09
C ALA A 43 4.51 -4.64 0.99
N ALA A 44 3.78 -3.53 0.91
CA ALA A 44 2.33 -3.55 0.72
C ALA A 44 1.94 -4.19 -0.61
N ALA A 45 2.62 -3.82 -1.71
CA ALA A 45 2.35 -4.37 -3.04
C ALA A 45 2.64 -5.87 -3.09
N VAL A 46 3.77 -6.33 -2.54
CA VAL A 46 4.11 -7.77 -2.46
C VAL A 46 3.03 -8.52 -1.68
N THR A 47 2.62 -7.99 -0.51
CA THR A 47 1.60 -8.62 0.34
C THR A 47 0.26 -8.74 -0.39
N LEU A 48 -0.23 -7.64 -0.94
CA LEU A 48 -1.53 -7.60 -1.62
C LEU A 48 -1.55 -8.43 -2.90
N ASP A 49 -0.45 -8.44 -3.64
CA ASP A 49 -0.33 -9.25 -4.85
C ASP A 49 -0.30 -10.75 -4.55
N ARG A 50 0.38 -11.18 -3.47
CA ARG A 50 0.33 -12.58 -2.97
C ARG A 50 -1.08 -12.98 -2.52
N LEU A 51 -1.87 -12.03 -2.02
CA LEU A 51 -3.28 -12.21 -1.68
C LEU A 51 -4.22 -12.11 -2.91
N GLY A 52 -3.67 -11.93 -4.11
CA GLY A 52 -4.43 -11.89 -5.37
C GLY A 52 -5.14 -10.56 -5.65
N VAL A 53 -4.90 -9.50 -4.88
CA VAL A 53 -5.58 -8.21 -5.06
C VAL A 53 -5.24 -7.58 -6.40
N VAL A 54 -6.27 -7.23 -7.17
CA VAL A 54 -6.09 -6.60 -8.48
C VAL A 54 -5.76 -5.10 -8.31
N PRO A 55 -4.84 -4.53 -9.12
CA PRO A 55 -4.49 -3.11 -9.06
C PRO A 55 -5.69 -2.16 -9.12
N ARG A 56 -6.67 -2.49 -9.97
CA ARG A 56 -7.88 -1.67 -10.17
C ARG A 56 -8.70 -1.50 -8.89
N SER A 57 -8.71 -2.50 -8.00
CA SER A 57 -9.41 -2.38 -6.72
C SER A 57 -8.72 -1.39 -5.79
N LEU A 58 -7.39 -1.33 -5.81
CA LEU A 58 -6.62 -0.37 -5.00
C LEU A 58 -6.80 1.06 -5.50
N VAL A 59 -6.83 1.26 -6.82
CA VAL A 59 -7.16 2.57 -7.43
C VAL A 59 -8.57 2.99 -7.02
N PHE A 60 -9.54 2.08 -7.05
CA PHE A 60 -10.91 2.38 -6.61
C PHE A 60 -10.97 2.82 -5.14
N VAL A 61 -10.25 2.16 -4.25
CA VAL A 61 -10.16 2.58 -2.84
C VAL A 61 -9.47 3.94 -2.71
N ALA A 62 -8.42 4.21 -3.49
CA ALA A 62 -7.75 5.52 -3.49
C ALA A 62 -8.73 6.65 -3.87
N GLU A 63 -9.59 6.43 -4.87
CA GLU A 63 -10.65 7.38 -5.23
C GLU A 63 -11.66 7.61 -4.09
N ILE A 64 -12.04 6.54 -3.37
CA ILE A 64 -12.92 6.67 -2.22
C ILE A 64 -12.25 7.48 -1.10
N VAL A 65 -10.97 7.26 -0.84
CA VAL A 65 -10.20 8.06 0.13
C VAL A 65 -10.16 9.53 -0.28
N ARG A 66 -10.00 9.84 -1.58
CA ARG A 66 -10.06 11.22 -2.07
C ARG A 66 -11.43 11.86 -1.88
N ALA A 67 -12.49 11.10 -2.10
CA ALA A 67 -13.86 11.62 -2.06
C ALA A 67 -14.42 11.73 -0.63
N GLY A 68 -14.07 10.80 0.25
CA GLY A 68 -14.69 10.66 1.58
C GLY A 68 -13.71 10.56 2.76
N GLY A 69 -12.40 10.55 2.51
CA GLY A 69 -11.38 10.40 3.56
C GLY A 69 -11.11 8.95 3.97
N LEU A 70 -10.10 8.77 4.80
CA LEU A 70 -9.62 7.45 5.24
C LEU A 70 -10.62 6.75 6.16
N ALA A 71 -11.24 7.50 7.07
CA ALA A 71 -12.22 6.95 8.01
C ALA A 71 -13.45 6.38 7.28
N TYR A 72 -13.90 7.07 6.22
CA TYR A 72 -15.00 6.60 5.38
C TYR A 72 -14.61 5.33 4.60
N ALA A 73 -13.44 5.32 3.97
CA ALA A 73 -12.94 4.16 3.24
C ALA A 73 -12.77 2.93 4.15
N ALA A 74 -12.31 3.11 5.39
CA ALA A 74 -12.18 2.04 6.39
C ALA A 74 -13.53 1.44 6.81
N ALA A 75 -14.59 2.26 6.83
CA ALA A 75 -15.94 1.83 7.23
C ALA A 75 -16.70 1.06 6.13
N LEU A 76 -16.12 0.91 4.93
CA LEU A 76 -16.73 0.11 3.87
C LEU A 76 -16.91 -1.34 4.33
N ARG A 77 -18.11 -1.88 4.09
CA ARG A 77 -18.42 -3.28 4.37
C ARG A 77 -17.52 -4.22 3.58
N GLU A 78 -17.32 -3.90 2.31
CA GLU A 78 -16.51 -4.68 1.36
C GLU A 78 -15.56 -3.73 0.61
N PRO A 79 -14.40 -3.35 1.20
CA PRO A 79 -13.42 -2.51 0.51
C PRO A 79 -12.68 -3.25 -0.61
N LEU A 80 -12.61 -4.59 -0.53
CA LEU A 80 -12.05 -5.47 -1.56
C LEU A 80 -12.94 -6.71 -1.75
N PRO A 81 -12.88 -7.37 -2.92
CA PRO A 81 -13.73 -8.54 -3.22
C PRO A 81 -13.48 -9.76 -2.32
N SER A 82 -12.27 -9.93 -1.80
CA SER A 82 -11.87 -11.10 -1.00
C SER A 82 -11.74 -10.72 0.49
N PRO A 83 -12.22 -11.54 1.44
CA PRO A 83 -12.23 -11.19 2.87
C PRO A 83 -10.86 -10.89 3.48
N ALA A 84 -9.87 -11.77 3.28
CA ALA A 84 -8.54 -11.64 3.89
C ALA A 84 -7.82 -10.33 3.50
N PRO A 85 -7.67 -9.97 2.21
CA PRO A 85 -7.09 -8.67 1.88
C PRO A 85 -7.99 -7.49 2.26
N ALA A 86 -9.31 -7.67 2.31
CA ALA A 86 -10.23 -6.62 2.76
C ALA A 86 -10.03 -6.27 4.24
N GLU A 87 -9.82 -7.26 5.10
CA GLU A 87 -9.49 -7.08 6.53
C GLU A 87 -8.15 -6.37 6.71
N LEU A 88 -7.09 -6.85 6.02
CA LEU A 88 -5.78 -6.21 6.05
C LEU A 88 -5.84 -4.74 5.62
N LEU A 89 -6.52 -4.46 4.50
CA LEU A 89 -6.65 -3.09 4.01
C LEU A 89 -7.47 -2.23 4.98
N ARG A 90 -8.52 -2.78 5.59
CA ARG A 90 -9.31 -2.07 6.61
C ARG A 90 -8.45 -1.68 7.81
N ASP A 91 -7.58 -2.57 8.28
CA ASP A 91 -6.69 -2.28 9.41
C ASP A 91 -5.71 -1.15 9.07
N TRP A 92 -5.14 -1.16 7.86
CA TRP A 92 -4.28 -0.09 7.37
C TRP A 92 -5.01 1.25 7.27
N LEU A 93 -6.20 1.27 6.66
CA LEU A 93 -7.00 2.48 6.53
C LEU A 93 -7.43 3.03 7.89
N THR A 94 -7.82 2.15 8.82
CA THR A 94 -8.20 2.51 10.20
C THR A 94 -7.02 3.10 10.95
N GLY A 95 -5.85 2.45 10.88
CA GLY A 95 -4.63 2.94 11.52
C GLY A 95 -4.16 4.27 10.93
N ALA A 96 -4.27 4.44 9.61
CA ALA A 96 -3.95 5.68 8.93
C ALA A 96 -4.93 6.81 9.29
N ALA A 97 -6.24 6.54 9.38
CA ALA A 97 -7.26 7.51 9.75
C ALA A 97 -7.05 8.09 11.17
N GLN A 98 -6.46 7.31 12.08
CA GLN A 98 -6.14 7.77 13.44
C GLN A 98 -5.01 8.82 13.47
N THR A 99 -4.19 8.90 12.42
CA THR A 99 -2.97 9.72 12.42
C THR A 99 -2.93 10.78 11.31
N ALA A 100 -3.56 10.50 10.17
CA ALA A 100 -3.70 11.42 9.05
C ALA A 100 -4.89 12.36 9.28
N THR A 101 -4.75 13.29 10.23
CA THR A 101 -5.83 14.20 10.64
C THR A 101 -6.02 15.42 9.75
N THR A 102 -5.27 15.52 8.64
CA THR A 102 -5.35 16.63 7.69
C THR A 102 -5.71 16.14 6.29
N ALA A 103 -6.42 16.97 5.53
CA ALA A 103 -6.80 16.65 4.14
C ALA A 103 -5.57 16.37 3.24
N GLU A 104 -4.43 17.00 3.53
CA GLU A 104 -3.17 16.73 2.82
C GLU A 104 -2.64 15.32 3.12
N ALA A 105 -2.72 14.87 4.38
CA ALA A 105 -2.32 13.52 4.76
C ALA A 105 -3.25 12.46 4.15
N GLU A 106 -4.56 12.72 4.08
CA GLU A 106 -5.50 11.83 3.38
C GLU A 106 -5.22 11.77 1.87
N THR A 107 -4.95 12.92 1.24
CA THR A 107 -4.52 12.99 -0.17
C THR A 107 -3.24 12.19 -0.40
N ARG A 108 -2.29 12.27 0.54
CA ARG A 108 -1.04 11.50 0.50
C ARG A 108 -1.30 10.00 0.63
N ALA A 109 -2.22 9.58 1.49
CA ALA A 109 -2.61 8.18 1.62
C ALA A 109 -3.25 7.64 0.34
N ALA A 110 -4.12 8.42 -0.32
CA ALA A 110 -4.68 8.06 -1.61
C ALA A 110 -3.58 7.88 -2.68
N ARG A 111 -2.61 8.82 -2.75
CA ARG A 111 -1.45 8.69 -3.67
C ARG A 111 -0.58 7.48 -3.35
N TRP A 112 -0.45 7.12 -2.07
CA TRP A 112 0.28 5.92 -1.66
C TRP A 112 -0.43 4.65 -2.15
N LEU A 113 -1.77 4.56 -2.03
CA LEU A 113 -2.55 3.44 -2.55
C LEU A 113 -2.41 3.29 -4.08
N GLU A 114 -2.37 4.40 -4.83
CA GLU A 114 -2.11 4.37 -6.26
C GLU A 114 -0.70 3.87 -6.60
N ALA A 115 0.31 4.32 -5.84
CA ALA A 115 1.68 3.85 -6.02
C ALA A 115 1.78 2.34 -5.77
N VAL A 116 1.11 1.83 -4.72
CA VAL A 116 1.01 0.39 -4.46
C VAL A 116 0.33 -0.32 -5.63
N ALA A 117 -0.79 0.22 -6.14
CA ALA A 117 -1.49 -0.35 -7.29
C ALA A 117 -0.59 -0.47 -8.53
N GLU A 118 0.19 0.58 -8.82
CA GLU A 118 1.14 0.60 -9.92
C GLU A 118 2.23 -0.47 -9.74
N ILE A 119 2.80 -0.59 -8.54
CA ILE A 119 3.81 -1.63 -8.25
C ILE A 119 3.22 -3.03 -8.45
N VAL A 120 2.00 -3.30 -7.98
CA VAL A 120 1.31 -4.59 -8.20
C VAL A 120 1.15 -4.84 -9.71
N ALA A 121 0.69 -3.84 -10.47
CA ALA A 121 0.50 -3.98 -11.92
C ALA A 121 1.81 -4.30 -12.64
N ARG A 122 2.89 -3.58 -12.32
CA ARG A 122 4.23 -3.83 -12.88
C ARG A 122 4.74 -5.23 -12.54
N ARG A 123 4.56 -5.70 -11.31
CA ARG A 123 4.96 -7.06 -10.89
C ARG A 123 4.24 -8.15 -11.68
N ARG A 124 2.94 -7.98 -11.91
CA ARG A 124 2.14 -8.94 -12.70
C ARG A 124 2.56 -8.96 -14.16
N ALA A 125 2.70 -7.79 -14.79
CA ALA A 125 3.15 -7.68 -16.17
C ALA A 125 4.53 -8.33 -16.40
N THR A 126 5.46 -8.19 -15.45
CA THR A 126 6.78 -8.83 -15.53
C THR A 126 6.69 -10.36 -15.49
N ARG A 127 5.76 -10.94 -14.71
CA ARG A 127 5.55 -12.41 -14.67
C ARG A 127 4.86 -12.94 -15.91
N GLU A 128 3.89 -12.19 -16.44
CA GLU A 128 3.16 -12.57 -17.64
C GLU A 128 4.06 -12.50 -18.89
N GLY A 129 5.04 -11.58 -18.91
CA GLY A 129 6.01 -11.47 -20.00
C GLY A 129 7.19 -12.44 -19.93
N THR A 130 7.40 -13.13 -18.80
CA THR A 130 8.42 -14.20 -18.65
C THR A 130 7.84 -15.61 -18.76
N ALA A 131 6.52 -15.75 -18.86
CA ALA A 131 5.81 -17.02 -19.09
C ALA A 131 5.62 -17.29 -20.59
#